data_AF-I4I0H3-F1
#
_entry.id   AF-I4I0H3-F1
#
_cell.length_a   1.000
_cell.length_b   1.000
_cell.length_c   1.000
_cell.angle_alpha   90.00
_cell.angle_beta   90.00
_cell.angle_gamma   90.00
#
_symmetry.space_group_name_H-M   'P 1'
#
loop_
_entity.id
_entity.type
_entity.pdbx_description
1 polymer ?
#
loop_
_entity_poly.entity_id
_entity_poly.type
_entity_poly.pdbx_seq_one_letter_code
_entity_poly.pdbx_strand_id
1 'polypeptide(L)' 'MYHLPVDFRLPSPGNNYRWVRLIDTAAWAETNYNCWSVEQGAVIADRYKVNGFSIVVLEEIN' A
#
# COMPACT_ATOMS: atom_id res chain seq x y z
N MET A 1 17.47 -14.56 0.17
CA MET A 1 16.48 -14.33 1.25
C MET A 1 15.90 -12.91 1.25
N TYR A 2 16.57 -11.88 0.70
CA TYR A 2 16.08 -10.48 0.67
C TYR A 2 15.11 -10.11 -0.46
N HIS A 3 14.77 -11.05 -1.35
CA HIS A 3 13.86 -10.83 -2.49
C HIS A 3 12.42 -11.27 -2.21
N LEU A 4 12.14 -11.88 -1.05
CA LEU A 4 10.80 -12.33 -0.71
C LEU A 4 9.93 -11.17 -0.23
N PRO A 5 8.63 -11.15 -0.55
CA PRO A 5 7.72 -10.15 -0.02
C PRO A 5 7.60 -10.23 1.51
N VAL A 6 7.43 -9.08 2.15
CA VAL A 6 7.23 -8.92 3.59
C VAL A 6 5.80 -8.46 3.83
N ASP A 7 5.14 -9.06 4.83
CA ASP A 7 3.77 -8.72 5.22
C ASP A 7 3.79 -7.76 6.42
N PHE A 8 3.34 -6.52 6.19
CA PHE A 8 3.27 -5.48 7.20
C PHE A 8 1.86 -5.41 7.77
N ARG A 9 1.76 -5.37 9.10
CA ARG A 9 0.53 -4.99 9.78
C ARG A 9 0.46 -3.48 9.89
N LEU A 10 -0.63 -2.89 9.41
CA LEU A 10 -0.89 -1.47 9.52
C LEU A 10 -1.34 -1.12 10.94
N PRO A 11 -1.04 0.09 11.42
CA PRO A 11 -1.68 0.61 12.62
C PRO A 11 -3.20 0.63 12.42
N SER A 12 -3.95 0.36 13.49
CA SER A 12 -5.40 0.57 13.48
C SER A 12 -5.67 2.03 13.09
N PRO A 13 -6.48 2.28 12.05
CA PRO A 13 -6.80 3.64 11.67
C PRO A 13 -7.60 4.33 12.78
N GLY A 14 -7.58 5.66 12.78
CA GLY A 14 -8.48 6.48 13.58
C GLY A 14 -9.95 6.17 13.30
N ASN A 15 -10.84 6.59 14.20
CA ASN A 15 -12.28 6.39 14.01
C ASN A 15 -12.76 7.07 12.72
N ASN A 16 -13.45 6.31 11.86
CA ASN A 16 -13.89 6.70 10.52
C ASN A 16 -12.76 6.89 9.49
N TYR A 17 -11.50 6.63 9.84
CA TYR A 17 -10.40 6.67 8.88
C TYR A 17 -10.14 5.29 8.26
N ARG A 18 -9.46 5.30 7.11
CA ARG A 18 -9.00 4.10 6.41
C ARG A 18 -7.67 4.38 5.72
N TRP A 19 -6.88 3.33 5.55
CA TRP A 19 -5.65 3.40 4.76
C TRP A 19 -5.96 3.20 3.28
N VAL A 20 -5.42 4.05 2.42
CA VAL A 20 -5.50 3.94 0.96
C VAL A 20 -4.11 3.90 0.36
N ARG A 21 -3.89 3.00 -0.59
CA ARG A 21 -2.62 2.88 -1.29
C ARG A 21 -2.46 3.95 -2.37
N LEU A 22 -1.42 4.76 -2.24
CA LEU A 22 -1.03 5.76 -3.23
C LEU A 22 0.14 5.32 -4.10
N ILE A 23 1.13 4.63 -3.54
CA ILE A 23 2.33 4.19 -4.28
C ILE A 23 2.62 2.73 -3.93
N ASP A 24 2.99 1.95 -4.94
CA ASP A 24 3.62 0.63 -4.78
C ASP A 24 4.58 0.40 -5.95
N THR A 25 5.88 0.33 -5.67
CA THR A 25 6.90 0.18 -6.71
C THR A 25 7.16 -1.27 -7.12
N ALA A 26 6.29 -2.22 -6.73
CA ALA A 26 6.36 -3.58 -7.23
C ALA A 26 6.05 -3.65 -8.74
N ALA A 27 6.70 -4.56 -9.46
CA ALA A 27 6.57 -4.70 -10.91
C ALA A 27 5.12 -4.87 -11.41
N TRP A 28 4.26 -5.52 -10.62
CA TRP A 28 2.84 -5.70 -10.99
C TRP A 28 2.08 -4.36 -11.11
N ALA A 29 2.55 -3.32 -10.41
CA ALA A 29 1.92 -2.00 -10.37
C ALA A 29 2.40 -1.06 -11.49
N GLU A 30 3.40 -1.45 -12.28
CA GLU A 30 3.99 -0.61 -13.34
C GLU A 30 2.96 -0.18 -14.40
N THR A 31 1.94 -1.01 -14.67
CA THR A 31 0.87 -0.67 -15.61
C THR A 31 0.01 0.53 -15.17
N ASN A 32 0.08 0.89 -13.88
CA ASN A 32 -0.55 2.07 -13.30
C ASN A 32 0.49 3.13 -12.91
N TYR A 33 1.68 3.11 -13.51
CA TYR A 33 2.78 4.02 -13.19
C TYR A 33 3.20 3.97 -11.71
N ASN A 34 2.94 2.86 -11.03
CA ASN A 34 3.19 2.67 -9.60
C ASN A 34 2.50 3.69 -8.68
N CYS A 35 1.50 4.45 -9.19
CA CYS A 35 0.85 5.50 -8.44
C CYS A 35 -0.66 5.58 -8.70
N TRP A 36 -1.41 5.99 -7.68
CA TRP A 36 -2.85 6.20 -7.74
C TRP A 36 -3.23 7.49 -7.01
N SER A 37 -4.31 8.14 -7.45
CA SER A 37 -4.98 9.13 -6.63
C SER A 37 -5.70 8.46 -5.45
N VAL A 38 -6.10 9.25 -4.46
CA VAL A 38 -6.85 8.76 -3.29
C VAL A 38 -8.15 8.06 -3.72
N GLU A 39 -8.81 8.54 -4.77
CA GLU A 39 -10.08 8.01 -5.26
C GLU A 39 -9.92 6.67 -6.01
N GLN A 40 -8.73 6.42 -6.57
CA GLN A 40 -8.42 5.23 -7.35
C GLN A 40 -7.66 4.17 -6.54
N GLY A 41 -7.03 4.59 -5.44
CA GLY A 41 -6.23 3.74 -4.58
C GLY A 41 -7.06 2.64 -3.90
N ALA A 42 -6.41 1.50 -3.67
CA ALA A 42 -7.05 0.40 -2.94
C ALA A 42 -7.13 0.73 -1.45
N VAL A 43 -8.31 0.50 -0.84
CA VAL A 43 -8.49 0.58 0.62
C VAL A 43 -7.89 -0.67 1.28
N ILE A 44 -7.03 -0.47 2.27
CA ILE A 44 -6.32 -1.55 2.98
C ILE A 44 -6.79 -1.61 4.43
N ALA A 45 -7.24 -2.77 4.88
CA ALA A 45 -7.93 -2.91 6.17
C ALA A 45 -7.04 -3.30 7.36
N ASP A 46 -6.00 -4.13 7.18
CA ASP A 46 -5.16 -4.62 8.30
C ASP A 46 -3.72 -4.89 7.86
N ARG A 47 -3.53 -5.59 6.72
CA ARG A 47 -2.22 -6.02 6.25
C ARG A 47 -1.94 -5.61 4.82
N TYR A 48 -0.68 -5.31 4.54
CA TYR A 48 -0.19 -5.08 3.18
C TYR A 48 1.11 -5.82 2.92
N LYS A 49 1.16 -6.56 1.82
CA LYS A 49 2.35 -7.29 1.38
C LYS A 49 3.18 -6.39 0.46
N VAL A 50 4.40 -6.09 0.89
CA VAL A 50 5.38 -5.30 0.13
C VAL A 50 6.38 -6.26 -0.51
N ASN A 51 6.59 -6.15 -1.82
CA ASN A 51 7.60 -6.99 -2.49
C ASN A 51 9.02 -6.62 -2.02
N GLY A 52 9.94 -7.59 -2.10
CA GLY A 52 11.34 -7.33 -1.78
C GLY A 52 11.91 -6.23 -2.68
N PHE A 53 12.71 -5.34 -2.10
CA PHE A 53 13.29 -4.19 -2.80
C PHE A 53 12.28 -3.21 -3.43
N SER A 54 11.06 -3.13 -2.88
CA SER A 54 10.07 -2.12 -3.26
C SER A 54 9.68 -1.23 -2.08
N ILE A 55 8.98 -0.13 -2.37
CA ILE A 55 8.37 0.74 -1.37
C ILE A 55 6.86 0.83 -1.60
N VAL A 56 6.11 1.07 -0.52
CA VAL A 56 4.67 1.34 -0.55
C VAL A 56 4.38 2.58 0.27
N VAL A 57 3.53 3.47 -0.25
CA VAL A 57 3.01 4.64 0.48
C VAL A 57 1.51 4.47 0.62
N LEU A 58 1.04 4.49 1.86
CA LEU A 58 -0.37 4.51 2.21
C LEU A 58 -0.69 5.86 2.88
N GLU A 59 -1.84 6.42 2.57
CA GLU A 59 -2.40 7.59 3.24
C GLU A 59 -3.58 7.17 4.11
N GLU A 60 -3.65 7.73 5.32
CA GLU A 60 -4.83 7.60 6.16
C GLU A 60 -5.81 8.72 5.84
N ILE A 61 -7.00 8.38 5.35
CA ILE A 61 -8.03 9.34 4.92
C ILE A 61 -9.33 9.11 5.70
N ASN A 62 -10.13 10.16 5.86
CA ASN A 62 -11.48 10.13 6.43
C ASN A 62 -12.52 9.90 5.32
#